data_AF-A0A2N0QGU8-F1
#
_entry.id   AF-A0A2N0QGU8-F1
#
_cell.length_a   1.000
_cell.length_b   1.000
_cell.length_c   1.000
_cell.angle_alpha   90.00
_cell.angle_beta   90.00
_cell.angle_gamma   90.00
#
_symmetry.space_group_name_H-M   'P 1'
#
loop_
_entity.id
_entity.type
_entity.pdbx_description
1 polymer ?
#
loop_
_entity_poly.entity_id
_entity_poly.type
_entity_poly.pdbx_seq_one_letter_code
_entity_poly.pdbx_strand_id
1 'polypeptide(L)'
;LIEFQKNLKYFKWVDEIEVEDGIYYWDVLEDPYTEIFNILKKHANTLNHFDINLRYEYNDYYLDLYDIYNEYNYTFLQYALLELHNLKILEIDSPIFLDNDDFNKKLEMVAYRNLEILKIKCIDIYQVNCMVKNSLCLRELRINDFHMNENFYNDSLNFIRTICKN
;
A
#
# COMPACT_ATOMS: atom_id res chain seq x y z
N LEU A 1 16.35 4.15 -15.31
CA LEU A 1 15.86 5.54 -15.49
C LEU A 1 15.61 6.26 -14.16
N ILE A 2 14.85 5.64 -13.23
CA ILE A 2 14.54 6.22 -11.91
C ILE A 2 15.80 6.54 -11.11
N GLU A 3 16.77 5.63 -11.06
CA GLU A 3 18.03 5.81 -10.29
C GLU A 3 18.81 7.09 -10.62
N PHE A 4 18.70 7.59 -11.85
CA PHE A 4 19.40 8.80 -12.29
C PHE A 4 18.63 10.10 -12.02
N GLN A 5 17.38 10.01 -11.54
CA GLN A 5 16.55 11.17 -11.25
C GLN A 5 16.82 11.74 -9.84
N LYS A 6 17.66 12.76 -9.75
CA LYS A 6 18.03 13.39 -8.45
C LYS A 6 16.84 13.93 -7.65
N ASN A 7 15.73 14.30 -8.30
CA ASN A 7 14.56 14.94 -7.68
C ASN A 7 13.26 14.26 -8.12
N LEU A 8 13.20 12.92 -8.07
CA LEU A 8 11.97 12.19 -8.33
C LEU A 8 10.88 12.66 -7.36
N LYS A 9 9.81 13.28 -7.89
CA LYS A 9 8.66 13.77 -7.11
C LYS A 9 7.43 12.89 -7.25
N TYR A 10 7.25 12.31 -8.43
CA TYR A 10 6.07 11.55 -8.79
C TYR A 10 6.50 10.17 -9.29
N PHE A 11 5.91 9.13 -8.73
CA PHE A 11 6.06 7.76 -9.20
C PHE A 11 4.68 7.17 -9.42
N LYS A 12 4.49 6.59 -10.62
CA LYS A 12 3.33 5.80 -10.97
C LYS A 12 3.75 4.50 -11.62
N TRP A 13 3.16 3.39 -11.20
CA TRP A 13 3.31 2.10 -11.84
C TRP A 13 1.93 1.48 -12.01
N VAL A 14 1.54 1.18 -13.26
CA VAL A 14 0.31 0.44 -13.57
C VAL A 14 0.70 -0.69 -14.48
N ASP A 15 0.50 -1.91 -14.02
CA ASP A 15 0.62 -3.07 -14.89
C ASP A 15 -0.59 -3.08 -15.85
N GLU A 16 -0.33 -3.02 -17.15
CA GLU A 16 -1.33 -3.32 -18.18
C GLU A 16 -1.77 -4.77 -18.00
N ILE A 17 -3.03 -5.20 -18.15
CA ILE A 17 -3.41 -6.64 -18.03
C ILE A 17 -3.74 -7.21 -19.42
N GLU A 18 -2.83 -8.06 -19.90
CA GLU A 18 -2.94 -9.02 -21.01
C GLU A 18 -4.07 -10.04 -20.83
N VAL A 19 -5.33 -9.78 -21.23
CA VAL A 19 -6.39 -10.80 -21.21
C VAL A 19 -6.66 -11.28 -22.62
N GLU A 20 -6.12 -12.44 -22.99
CA GLU A 20 -6.47 -13.13 -24.23
C GLU A 20 -7.27 -14.39 -23.88
N ASP A 21 -8.50 -14.50 -24.41
CA ASP A 21 -9.44 -15.60 -24.19
C ASP A 21 -9.73 -15.96 -22.72
N GLY A 22 -9.67 -14.98 -21.81
CA GLY A 22 -9.94 -15.18 -20.38
C GLY A 22 -8.84 -15.97 -19.65
N ILE A 23 -7.73 -16.25 -20.33
CA ILE A 23 -6.54 -16.85 -19.76
C ILE A 23 -5.56 -15.72 -19.46
N TYR A 24 -5.16 -15.62 -18.20
CA TYR A 24 -4.06 -14.76 -17.80
C TYR A 24 -2.77 -15.46 -18.23
N TYR A 25 -2.17 -15.01 -19.33
CA TYR A 25 -0.86 -15.48 -19.74
C TYR A 25 0.19 -14.86 -18.82
N TRP A 26 0.74 -15.70 -17.94
CA TRP A 26 1.94 -15.38 -17.18
C TRP A 26 2.94 -16.52 -17.35
N ASP A 27 3.98 -16.26 -18.13
CA ASP A 27 5.24 -16.95 -17.93
C ASP A 27 5.79 -16.50 -16.56
N VAL A 28 6.35 -17.43 -15.80
CA VAL A 28 6.97 -17.20 -14.48
C VAL A 28 8.06 -16.13 -14.62
N LEU A 29 7.68 -14.87 -14.42
CA LEU A 29 8.58 -13.73 -14.47
C LEU A 29 9.14 -13.50 -13.06
N GLU A 30 10.46 -13.35 -13.00
CA GLU A 30 11.20 -12.91 -11.82
C GLU A 30 10.57 -11.64 -11.23
N ASP A 31 10.62 -11.46 -9.89
CA ASP A 31 9.99 -10.34 -9.18
C ASP A 31 10.39 -8.98 -9.81
N PRO A 32 9.45 -8.28 -10.47
CA PRO A 32 9.77 -7.06 -11.19
C PRO A 32 9.83 -5.82 -10.27
N TYR A 33 9.40 -5.92 -9.01
CA TYR A 33 9.18 -4.75 -8.17
C TYR A 33 10.29 -4.51 -7.14
N THR A 34 10.94 -5.56 -6.60
CA THR A 34 11.92 -5.40 -5.49
C THR A 34 13.01 -4.37 -5.78
N GLU A 35 13.67 -4.46 -6.94
CA GLU A 35 14.77 -3.55 -7.27
C GLU A 35 14.27 -2.10 -7.38
N ILE A 36 13.10 -1.91 -7.98
CA ILE A 36 12.52 -0.59 -8.20
C ILE A 36 12.11 0.05 -6.88
N PHE A 37 11.45 -0.69 -5.99
CA PHE A 37 11.08 -0.18 -4.67
C PHE A 37 12.31 0.13 -3.82
N ASN A 38 13.39 -0.65 -3.94
CA ASN A 38 14.65 -0.33 -3.29
C ASN A 38 15.27 0.98 -3.80
N ILE A 39 15.13 1.28 -5.09
CA ILE A 39 15.55 2.57 -5.65
C ILE A 39 14.65 3.71 -5.14
N LEU A 40 13.34 3.51 -5.04
CA LEU A 40 12.40 4.53 -4.56
C LEU A 40 12.69 4.99 -3.12
N LYS A 41 13.13 4.09 -2.24
CA LYS A 41 13.57 4.44 -0.87
C LYS A 41 14.66 5.51 -0.87
N LYS A 42 15.57 5.50 -1.85
CA LYS A 42 16.62 6.52 -2.01
C LYS A 42 16.04 7.91 -2.32
N HIS A 43 14.79 7.97 -2.78
CA HIS A 43 14.05 9.20 -3.08
C HIS A 43 13.01 9.57 -2.01
N ALA A 44 13.02 8.93 -0.83
CA ALA A 44 12.06 9.19 0.24
C ALA A 44 11.89 10.68 0.62
N ASN A 45 12.95 11.48 0.47
CA ASN A 45 12.92 12.92 0.78
C ASN A 45 12.30 13.78 -0.33
N THR A 46 12.27 13.31 -1.58
CA THR A 46 11.78 14.10 -2.73
C THR A 46 10.45 13.59 -3.27
N LEU A 47 10.21 12.28 -3.13
CA LEU A 47 9.00 11.62 -3.60
C LEU A 47 7.81 12.09 -2.76
N ASN A 48 6.83 12.70 -3.42
CA ASN A 48 5.63 13.23 -2.78
C ASN A 48 4.34 12.60 -3.31
N HIS A 49 4.39 11.91 -4.45
CA HIS A 49 3.26 11.22 -5.03
C HIS A 49 3.69 9.80 -5.37
N PHE A 50 2.96 8.83 -4.83
CA PHE A 50 3.15 7.42 -5.09
C PHE A 50 1.81 6.78 -5.46
N ASP A 51 1.72 6.26 -6.68
CA ASP A 51 0.53 5.65 -7.28
C ASP A 51 0.90 4.29 -7.85
N ILE A 52 0.31 3.22 -7.34
CA ILE A 52 0.55 1.87 -7.87
C ILE A 52 -0.75 1.11 -8.12
N ASN A 53 -0.77 0.40 -9.23
CA ASN A 53 -1.71 -0.67 -9.54
C ASN A 53 -0.88 -1.84 -10.11
N LEU A 54 -0.43 -2.68 -9.20
CA LEU A 54 0.35 -3.88 -9.48
C LEU A 54 -0.61 -5.05 -9.72
N ARG A 55 -0.28 -5.88 -10.71
CA ARG A 55 -0.90 -7.19 -10.92
C ARG A 55 -0.56 -8.10 -9.74
N TYR A 56 -1.56 -8.86 -9.28
CA TYR A 56 -1.44 -9.90 -8.26
C TYR A 56 -2.25 -11.12 -8.70
N GLU A 57 -1.74 -12.33 -8.50
CA GLU A 57 -2.48 -13.56 -8.81
C GLU A 57 -3.50 -13.83 -7.71
N TYR A 58 -4.79 -13.85 -8.06
CA TYR A 58 -5.81 -14.49 -7.23
C TYR A 58 -5.79 -15.98 -7.61
N ASN A 59 -5.16 -16.83 -6.81
CA ASN A 59 -5.36 -18.27 -7.02
C ASN A 59 -6.82 -18.57 -6.66
N ASP A 60 -7.69 -18.77 -7.65
CA ASP A 60 -9.14 -19.03 -7.50
C ASP A 60 -9.46 -20.24 -6.59
N TYR A 61 -8.47 -21.07 -6.28
CA TYR A 61 -8.59 -22.18 -5.32
C TYR A 61 -8.64 -21.73 -3.86
N TYR A 62 -8.24 -20.50 -3.58
CA TYR A 62 -8.17 -19.91 -2.26
C TYR A 62 -9.26 -18.86 -2.13
N LEU A 63 -10.42 -19.32 -1.65
CA LEU A 63 -11.64 -18.52 -1.47
C LEU A 63 -11.49 -17.40 -0.44
N ASP A 64 -10.46 -17.45 0.39
CA ASP A 64 -10.17 -16.42 1.37
C ASP A 64 -9.06 -15.50 0.84
N LEU A 65 -9.33 -14.18 0.88
CA LEU A 65 -8.37 -13.10 0.57
C LEU A 65 -7.02 -13.25 1.30
N TYR A 66 -6.94 -14.11 2.32
CA TYR A 66 -5.77 -14.43 3.12
C TYR A 66 -4.82 -15.47 2.50
N ASP A 67 -5.29 -16.29 1.55
CA ASP A 67 -4.50 -17.40 1.01
C ASP A 67 -3.82 -17.08 -0.35
N ILE A 68 -4.07 -15.88 -0.90
CA ILE A 68 -3.39 -15.30 -2.08
C ILE A 68 -1.85 -15.26 -1.90
N TYR A 69 -1.38 -15.36 -0.65
CA TYR A 69 -0.04 -14.94 -0.24
C TYR A 69 0.96 -16.08 0.00
N ASN A 70 0.62 -17.33 -0.32
CA ASN A 70 1.55 -18.46 -0.14
C ASN A 70 2.67 -18.51 -1.20
N GLU A 71 2.49 -17.93 -2.39
CA GLU A 71 3.45 -18.08 -3.50
C GLU A 71 4.30 -16.82 -3.78
N TYR A 72 3.83 -15.61 -3.45
CA TYR A 72 4.61 -14.37 -3.65
C TYR A 72 4.61 -13.47 -2.41
N ASN A 73 5.72 -13.49 -1.67
CA ASN A 73 5.92 -12.69 -0.46
C ASN A 73 6.26 -11.23 -0.82
N TYR A 74 5.24 -10.43 -1.16
CA TYR A 74 5.37 -8.99 -1.44
C TYR A 74 5.47 -8.11 -0.18
N THR A 75 5.78 -8.67 0.99
CA THR A 75 5.94 -7.88 2.23
C THR A 75 6.95 -6.74 2.09
N PHE A 76 7.98 -6.88 1.25
CA PHE A 76 8.95 -5.81 1.00
C PHE A 76 8.31 -4.51 0.50
N LEU A 77 7.17 -4.58 -0.22
CA LEU A 77 6.43 -3.40 -0.69
C LEU A 77 5.91 -2.58 0.49
N GLN A 78 5.34 -3.25 1.50
CA GLN A 78 4.87 -2.61 2.72
C GLN A 78 6.01 -1.94 3.48
N TYR A 79 7.12 -2.66 3.66
CA TYR A 79 8.28 -2.10 4.35
C TYR A 79 8.90 -0.91 3.61
N ALA A 80 8.88 -0.92 2.27
CA ALA A 80 9.31 0.22 1.48
C ALA A 80 8.42 1.44 1.72
N LEU A 81 7.09 1.27 1.85
CA LEU A 81 6.18 2.39 2.15
C LEU A 81 6.52 3.10 3.47
N LEU A 82 6.92 2.35 4.51
CA LEU A 82 7.33 2.92 5.80
C LEU A 82 8.49 3.91 5.67
N GLU A 83 9.35 3.74 4.66
CA GLU A 83 10.49 4.61 4.41
C GLU A 83 10.09 5.87 3.61
N LEU A 84 8.99 5.83 2.87
CA LEU A 84 8.47 6.93 2.03
C LEU A 84 7.68 7.96 2.86
N HIS A 85 8.36 8.62 3.79
CA HIS A 85 7.75 9.50 4.78
C HIS A 85 7.33 10.89 4.26
N ASN A 86 7.82 11.34 3.09
CA ASN A 86 7.50 12.67 2.54
C ASN A 86 6.27 12.70 1.60
N LEU A 87 5.49 11.61 1.56
CA LEU A 87 4.34 11.50 0.69
C LEU A 87 3.25 12.54 1.04
N LYS A 88 2.73 13.18 -0.02
CA LYS A 88 1.51 14.00 -0.03
C LYS A 88 0.33 13.23 -0.59
N ILE A 89 0.58 12.36 -1.56
CA ILE A 89 -0.42 11.55 -2.23
C ILE A 89 0.05 10.10 -2.22
N LEU A 90 -0.80 9.23 -1.69
CA LEU A 90 -0.61 7.79 -1.69
C LEU A 90 -1.85 7.12 -2.26
N GLU A 91 -1.68 6.50 -3.44
CA GLU A 91 -2.72 5.76 -4.15
C GLU A 91 -2.23 4.32 -4.39
N ILE A 92 -2.97 3.33 -3.86
CA ILE A 92 -2.62 1.92 -3.98
C ILE A 92 -3.87 1.16 -4.41
N ASP A 93 -3.89 0.71 -5.66
CA ASP A 93 -4.95 -0.12 -6.24
C ASP A 93 -4.57 -1.61 -6.28
N SER A 94 -3.86 -2.07 -5.26
CA SER A 94 -3.41 -3.45 -5.11
C SER A 94 -3.52 -3.88 -3.64
N PRO A 95 -3.87 -5.14 -3.34
CA PRO A 95 -3.98 -5.66 -1.98
C PRO A 95 -2.60 -5.98 -1.40
N ILE A 96 -1.74 -4.97 -1.28
CA ILE A 96 -0.37 -5.16 -0.79
C ILE A 96 -0.26 -5.09 0.73
N PHE A 97 -1.30 -4.67 1.45
CA PHE A 97 -1.30 -4.58 2.91
C PHE A 97 -1.66 -5.93 3.52
N LEU A 98 -0.77 -6.46 4.35
CA LEU A 98 -0.97 -7.73 5.04
C LEU A 98 -1.14 -7.46 6.53
N ASP A 99 -1.91 -8.31 7.20
CA ASP A 99 -1.95 -8.32 8.65
C ASP A 99 -0.64 -8.92 9.19
N ASN A 100 0.29 -8.04 9.54
CA ASN A 100 1.61 -8.40 10.02
C ASN A 100 1.93 -7.55 11.27
N ASP A 101 2.04 -8.22 12.42
CA ASP A 101 2.32 -7.59 13.71
C ASP A 101 3.59 -6.71 13.73
N ASP A 102 4.67 -7.13 13.05
CA ASP A 102 5.91 -6.34 12.98
C ASP A 102 5.72 -5.09 12.12
N PHE A 103 5.05 -5.23 10.98
CA PHE A 103 4.71 -4.09 10.14
C PHE A 103 3.79 -3.12 10.87
N ASN A 104 2.74 -3.62 11.54
CA ASN A 104 1.78 -2.85 12.32
C ASN A 104 2.48 -1.99 13.39
N LYS A 105 3.39 -2.59 14.17
CA LYS A 105 4.21 -1.88 15.17
C LYS A 105 5.08 -0.78 14.54
N LYS A 106 5.68 -1.04 13.38
CA LYS A 106 6.49 -0.03 12.69
C LYS A 106 5.63 1.07 12.09
N LEU A 107 4.44 0.74 11.56
CA LEU A 107 3.50 1.69 11.01
C LEU A 107 3.01 2.70 12.07
N GLU A 108 2.78 2.25 13.31
CA GLU A 108 2.46 3.15 14.44
C GLU A 108 3.54 4.22 14.67
N MET A 109 4.80 3.88 14.40
CA MET A 109 5.95 4.76 14.59
C MET A 109 6.20 5.70 13.40
N VAL A 110 5.63 5.40 12.23
CA VAL A 110 5.77 6.23 11.03
C VAL A 110 4.74 7.35 11.04
N ALA A 111 5.20 8.56 10.71
CA ALA A 111 4.34 9.73 10.59
C ALA A 111 4.32 10.25 9.15
N TYR A 112 3.23 9.98 8.43
CA TYR A 112 2.95 10.56 7.12
C TYR A 112 2.45 12.01 7.24
N ARG A 113 3.25 12.88 7.87
CA ARG A 113 2.83 14.23 8.30
C ARG A 113 2.30 15.08 7.15
N ASN A 114 2.86 14.91 5.96
CA ASN A 114 2.54 15.70 4.77
C ASN A 114 1.42 15.07 3.93
N LEU A 115 0.86 13.93 4.32
CA LEU A 115 -0.14 13.21 3.54
C LEU A 115 -1.43 14.02 3.46
N GLU A 116 -1.81 14.36 2.23
CA GLU A 116 -3.00 15.13 1.89
C GLU A 116 -4.11 14.21 1.34
N ILE A 117 -3.73 13.19 0.58
CA ILE A 117 -4.64 12.26 -0.10
C ILE A 117 -4.18 10.82 0.15
N LEU A 118 -5.08 10.00 0.71
CA LEU A 118 -4.89 8.57 0.90
C LEU A 118 -6.00 7.82 0.16
N LYS A 119 -5.64 7.02 -0.86
CA LYS A 119 -6.57 6.15 -1.58
C LYS A 119 -6.06 4.72 -1.62
N ILE A 120 -6.77 3.79 -1.02
CA ILE A 120 -6.34 2.39 -0.94
C ILE A 120 -7.49 1.47 -1.34
N LYS A 121 -7.21 0.47 -2.20
CA LYS A 121 -8.19 -0.53 -2.61
C LYS A 121 -8.61 -1.41 -1.45
N CYS A 122 -7.65 -2.03 -0.76
CA CYS A 122 -7.92 -2.93 0.34
C CYS A 122 -6.81 -2.81 1.39
N ILE A 123 -7.19 -2.70 2.66
CA ILE A 123 -6.27 -2.50 3.78
C ILE A 123 -6.97 -2.83 5.10
N ASP A 124 -6.19 -3.14 6.13
CA ASP A 124 -6.69 -3.31 7.48
C ASP A 124 -7.10 -1.96 8.11
N ILE A 125 -8.24 -1.93 8.81
CA ILE A 125 -8.75 -0.69 9.39
C ILE A 125 -7.84 -0.11 10.49
N TYR A 126 -7.14 -0.95 11.24
CA TYR A 126 -6.14 -0.53 12.21
C TYR A 126 -4.96 0.16 11.49
N GLN A 127 -4.49 -0.40 10.37
CA GLN A 127 -3.41 0.20 9.58
C GLN A 127 -3.80 1.57 9.01
N VAL A 128 -5.01 1.69 8.45
CA VAL A 128 -5.53 3.01 8.01
C VAL A 128 -5.57 3.98 9.17
N ASN A 129 -6.05 3.56 10.33
CA ASN A 129 -6.10 4.41 11.52
C ASN A 129 -4.71 4.91 11.92
N CYS A 130 -3.66 4.08 11.87
CA CYS A 130 -2.28 4.51 12.12
C CYS A 130 -1.82 5.59 11.13
N MET A 131 -2.09 5.40 9.83
CA MET A 131 -1.71 6.36 8.79
C MET A 131 -2.45 7.69 8.96
N VAL A 132 -3.76 7.65 9.23
CA VAL A 132 -4.60 8.84 9.39
C VAL A 132 -4.26 9.60 10.67
N LYS A 133 -4.09 8.91 11.80
CA LYS A 133 -3.82 9.53 13.10
C LYS A 133 -2.56 10.40 13.10
N ASN A 134 -1.57 10.02 12.30
CA ASN A 134 -0.29 10.73 12.21
C ASN A 134 -0.20 11.72 11.02
N SER A 135 -1.28 11.90 10.27
CA SER A 135 -1.34 12.81 9.12
C SER A 135 -1.94 14.16 9.51
N LEU A 136 -1.19 15.25 9.32
CA LEU A 136 -1.62 16.60 9.74
C LEU A 136 -2.33 17.40 8.64
N CYS A 137 -2.28 16.91 7.40
CA CYS A 137 -2.77 17.62 6.22
C CYS A 137 -3.82 16.83 5.43
N LEU A 138 -4.31 15.73 6.00
CA LEU A 138 -5.21 14.82 5.29
C LEU A 138 -6.53 15.53 5.00
N ARG A 139 -6.87 15.63 3.71
CA ARG A 139 -8.13 16.24 3.24
C ARG A 139 -8.99 15.27 2.44
N GLU A 140 -8.41 14.16 1.99
CA GLU A 140 -9.11 13.14 1.23
C GLU A 140 -8.67 11.75 1.67
N LEU A 141 -9.66 10.93 1.99
CA LEU A 141 -9.50 9.53 2.37
C LEU A 141 -10.50 8.71 1.59
N ARG A 142 -10.02 7.72 0.82
CA ARG A 142 -10.86 6.76 0.10
C ARG A 142 -10.33 5.36 0.31
N ILE A 143 -11.12 4.54 0.99
CA ILE A 143 -10.83 3.12 1.18
C ILE A 143 -11.95 2.35 0.49
N ASN A 144 -11.62 1.49 -0.47
CA ASN A 144 -12.66 0.77 -1.22
C ASN A 144 -13.16 -0.45 -0.42
N ASP A 145 -12.25 -1.14 0.26
CA ASP A 145 -12.56 -2.33 1.05
C ASP A 145 -11.64 -2.46 2.27
N PHE A 146 -12.11 -3.15 3.30
CA PHE A 146 -11.36 -3.41 4.52
C PHE A 146 -11.19 -4.90 4.76
N HIS A 147 -10.00 -5.29 5.23
CA HIS A 147 -9.82 -6.64 5.77
C HIS A 147 -10.66 -6.82 7.03
N MET A 148 -11.46 -7.88 7.08
CA MET A 148 -12.31 -8.20 8.22
C MET A 148 -11.53 -9.12 9.17
N ASN A 149 -11.05 -8.56 10.28
CA ASN A 149 -10.37 -9.30 11.34
C ASN A 149 -11.23 -9.37 12.62
N GLU A 150 -10.78 -10.12 13.63
CA GLU A 150 -11.51 -10.26 14.91
C GLU A 150 -11.70 -8.92 15.67
N ASN A 151 -10.77 -7.98 15.50
CA ASN A 151 -10.76 -6.66 16.15
C ASN A 151 -11.49 -5.58 15.37
N PHE A 152 -12.03 -5.91 14.18
CA PHE A 152 -12.57 -4.94 13.22
C PHE A 152 -13.54 -3.94 13.85
N TYR A 153 -14.44 -4.40 14.71
CA TYR A 153 -15.40 -3.53 15.40
C TYR A 153 -14.73 -2.52 16.33
N ASN A 154 -13.74 -2.94 17.11
CA ASN A 154 -13.03 -2.06 18.03
C ASN A 154 -12.16 -1.06 17.28
N ASP A 155 -11.47 -1.52 16.24
CA ASP A 155 -10.62 -0.68 15.42
C ASP A 155 -11.43 0.30 14.56
N SER A 156 -12.63 -0.10 14.11
CA SER A 156 -13.60 0.81 13.49
C SER A 156 -13.97 1.97 14.40
N LEU A 157 -14.25 1.71 15.68
CA LEU A 157 -14.58 2.77 16.64
C LEU A 157 -13.40 3.71 16.86
N ASN A 158 -12.18 3.18 16.94
CA ASN A 158 -10.98 3.99 17.07
C ASN A 158 -10.75 4.84 15.83
N PHE A 159 -10.93 4.26 14.65
CA PHE A 159 -10.79 4.94 13.38
C PHE A 159 -11.78 6.11 13.23
N ILE A 160 -13.06 5.88 13.50
CA ILE A 160 -14.09 6.94 13.49
C ILE A 160 -13.72 8.06 14.45
N ARG A 161 -13.25 7.74 15.66
CA ARG A 161 -12.80 8.75 16.64
C ARG A 161 -11.61 9.55 16.16
N THR A 162 -10.67 8.92 15.45
CA THR A 162 -9.52 9.60 14.85
C THR A 162 -9.97 10.58 13.77
N ILE A 163 -10.84 10.14 12.85
CA ILE A 163 -11.39 10.98 11.78
C ILE A 163 -12.13 12.20 12.35
N CYS A 164 -12.93 12.02 13.41
CA CYS A 164 -13.65 13.14 14.04
C CYS A 164 -12.73 14.14 14.77
N LYS A 165 -11.45 13.82 15.01
CA LYS A 165 -10.49 14.68 15.72
C LYS A 165 -9.51 15.40 14.79
N ASN A 166 -9.24 14.82 13.62
CA ASN A 166 -8.44 15.46 12.56
C ASN A 166 -9.26 16.57 11.89
#